data_AF-A0A6J0C7H2-F1
#
_entry.id   AF-A0A6J0C7H2-F1
#
_cell.length_a   1.000
_cell.length_b   1.000
_cell.length_c   1.000
_cell.angle_alpha   90.00
_cell.angle_beta   90.00
_cell.angle_gamma   90.00
#
_symmetry.space_group_name_H-M   'P 1'
#
loop_
_entity.id
_entity.type
_entity.pdbx_description
1 polymer ?
#
loop_
_entity_poly.entity_id
_entity_poly.type
_entity_poly.pdbx_seq_one_letter_code
_entity_poly.pdbx_strand_id
1 'polypeptide(L)'
;MDIETEKVIDLVFPDGLPESWKENPDFYQYLSKIGGFDVEQLNKEPEHLTDDKNSVLLQTQELAFSNYKTFIRTAESSREIFRQFNETENHLDNLIQKLPDFAKSCQSFCDASKDINTHRRLNGLTLTRNAELLEILEMPQLMESCLRSNQYNEALDLSQYARQLGAKHGDIPIIASIVAEIENSWSGMVSQVVGSLRGDLPLPRCLQLVGLLRSMDAFTEPELRVKFLQARDSWLQGLLNGISKEDPNQHLIKTIELSRIHLFNIITQYRAIFNDDDHLTSSRDIIINESAIFHHWLEEKIFQFLITLEQDLPGVTSIDSVLGQCTYFGLSFSRVGADFTARMSDIFISAIGNRYETAVRRTTRKFEKDMETFTLINKLQRVDVKAETSGRSENPPEQLVEFFPLAEYCNGLISAFNELRLCAPVALVDRFTHLLQDSLQSVAKAMLIFYKQEQQAFTVAERDHMITFAESLSDHLIPYVQYCIHAIFPPSQCASHLGITVNQLQKESITYLDHKSITQPLAPLLPVRLISKDSILPQATATEPLLDTSQKELISSKDHNVLEPAENVSREPINTITMNETDKDLASNVEVPKQRDTGLECKEAVTTESNDPID
;
A
#
# COMPACT_ATOMS: atom_id res chain seq x y z
N MET A 1 -120.26 -75.13 -39.97
CA MET A 1 -121.11 -75.05 -41.18
C MET A 1 -122.29 -75.95 -40.92
N ASP A 2 -123.49 -75.48 -41.24
CA ASP A 2 -124.71 -76.27 -41.06
C ASP A 2 -124.93 -77.19 -42.27
N ILE A 3 -125.54 -78.35 -42.02
CA ILE A 3 -125.74 -79.44 -43.00
C ILE A 3 -126.54 -78.97 -44.24
N GLU A 4 -127.26 -77.85 -44.13
CA GLU A 4 -127.97 -77.21 -45.23
C GLU A 4 -127.03 -76.36 -46.11
N THR A 5 -126.08 -75.62 -45.52
CA THR A 5 -125.09 -74.83 -46.27
C THR A 5 -124.14 -75.69 -47.10
N GLU A 6 -123.78 -76.87 -46.59
CA GLU A 6 -122.91 -77.84 -47.28
C GLU A 6 -123.58 -78.39 -48.55
N LYS A 7 -124.89 -78.70 -48.48
CA LYS A 7 -125.69 -79.13 -49.65
C LYS A 7 -125.90 -78.04 -50.69
N VAL A 8 -125.98 -76.77 -50.28
CA VAL A 8 -126.06 -75.63 -51.22
C VAL A 8 -124.73 -75.45 -51.95
N ILE A 9 -123.60 -75.64 -51.27
CA ILE A 9 -122.25 -75.64 -51.88
C ILE A 9 -122.14 -76.73 -52.95
N ASP A 10 -122.51 -77.97 -52.63
CA ASP A 10 -122.48 -79.10 -53.58
C ASP A 10 -123.39 -78.89 -54.81
N LEU A 11 -124.49 -78.14 -54.65
CA LEU A 11 -125.44 -77.87 -55.74
C LEU A 11 -124.97 -76.73 -56.68
N VAL A 12 -124.23 -75.75 -56.15
CA VAL A 12 -123.77 -74.56 -56.89
C VAL A 12 -122.37 -74.76 -57.50
N PHE A 13 -121.51 -75.57 -56.87
CA PHE A 13 -120.13 -75.83 -57.30
C PHE A 13 -119.88 -77.33 -57.55
N PRO A 14 -120.43 -77.92 -58.63
CA PRO A 14 -120.36 -79.37 -58.88
C PRO A 14 -118.94 -79.91 -59.12
N ASP A 15 -117.99 -79.05 -59.51
CA ASP A 15 -116.56 -79.39 -59.66
C ASP A 15 -115.72 -79.12 -58.40
N GLY A 16 -116.35 -78.68 -57.30
CA GLY A 16 -115.69 -78.35 -56.04
C GLY A 16 -115.20 -76.89 -55.92
N LEU A 17 -114.74 -76.54 -54.72
CA LEU A 17 -114.56 -75.14 -54.30
C LEU A 17 -113.08 -74.75 -54.12
N PRO A 18 -112.57 -73.66 -54.74
CA PRO A 18 -111.17 -73.24 -54.67
C PRO A 18 -110.66 -73.02 -53.24
N GLU A 19 -109.42 -73.45 -52.95
CA GLU A 19 -108.88 -73.40 -51.58
C GLU A 19 -108.75 -71.98 -51.03
N SER A 20 -108.39 -71.00 -51.87
CA SER A 20 -108.28 -69.59 -51.48
C SER A 20 -109.62 -68.94 -51.11
N TRP A 21 -110.76 -69.60 -51.33
CA TRP A 21 -112.08 -69.15 -50.90
C TRP A 21 -112.55 -69.83 -49.62
N LYS A 22 -111.95 -70.96 -49.22
CA LYS A 22 -112.26 -71.69 -47.97
C LYS A 22 -111.85 -70.94 -46.69
N GLU A 23 -110.93 -69.99 -46.80
CA GLU A 23 -110.48 -69.16 -45.67
C GLU A 23 -111.08 -67.75 -45.66
N ASN A 24 -111.84 -67.35 -46.69
CA ASN A 24 -112.37 -65.99 -46.79
C ASN A 24 -113.72 -65.85 -46.04
N PRO A 25 -113.83 -65.05 -44.96
CA PRO A 25 -115.07 -64.90 -44.21
C PRO A 25 -116.23 -64.32 -45.04
N ASP A 26 -115.91 -63.44 -45.99
CA ASP A 26 -116.92 -62.71 -46.78
C ASP A 26 -117.61 -63.63 -47.80
N PHE A 27 -116.90 -64.68 -48.26
CA PHE A 27 -117.46 -65.71 -49.12
C PHE A 27 -118.61 -66.46 -48.44
N TYR A 28 -118.42 -66.90 -47.18
CA TYR A 28 -119.46 -67.56 -46.41
C TYR A 28 -120.63 -66.64 -46.05
N GLN A 29 -120.36 -65.37 -45.74
CA GLN A 29 -121.42 -64.37 -45.53
C GLN A 29 -122.26 -64.15 -46.78
N TYR A 30 -121.64 -64.11 -47.97
CA TYR A 30 -122.36 -63.96 -49.23
C TYR A 30 -123.16 -65.22 -49.60
N LEU A 31 -122.60 -66.41 -49.39
CA LEU A 31 -123.30 -67.69 -49.61
C LEU A 31 -124.53 -67.83 -48.69
N SER A 32 -124.45 -67.31 -47.46
CA SER A 32 -125.61 -67.20 -46.55
C SER A 32 -126.67 -66.21 -47.03
N LYS A 33 -126.33 -65.16 -47.80
CA LYS A 33 -127.32 -64.24 -48.41
C LYS A 33 -128.04 -64.90 -49.59
N ILE A 34 -127.29 -65.61 -50.44
CA ILE A 34 -127.84 -66.37 -51.58
C ILE A 34 -128.92 -67.35 -51.11
N GLY A 35 -128.71 -68.04 -49.98
CA GLY A 35 -129.71 -68.94 -49.38
C GLY A 35 -130.99 -68.26 -48.83
N GLY A 36 -131.03 -66.93 -48.80
CA GLY A 36 -132.19 -66.13 -48.35
C GLY A 36 -132.90 -65.35 -49.47
N PHE A 37 -132.56 -65.58 -50.74
CA PHE A 37 -133.13 -64.88 -51.88
C PHE A 37 -134.31 -65.61 -52.52
N ASP A 38 -135.34 -64.84 -52.93
CA ASP A 38 -136.44 -65.34 -53.75
C ASP A 38 -135.98 -65.66 -55.19
N VAL A 39 -136.72 -66.52 -55.89
CA VAL A 39 -136.36 -67.01 -57.24
C VAL A 39 -136.17 -65.88 -58.26
N GLU A 40 -136.91 -64.76 -58.14
CA GLU A 40 -136.73 -63.58 -59.01
C GLU A 40 -135.46 -62.77 -58.71
N GLN A 41 -134.93 -62.84 -57.49
CA GLN A 41 -133.67 -62.19 -57.09
C GLN A 41 -132.48 -63.06 -57.53
N LEU A 42 -132.54 -64.36 -57.26
CA LEU A 42 -131.49 -65.33 -57.62
C LEU A 42 -131.16 -65.31 -59.13
N ASN A 43 -132.15 -65.04 -59.97
CA ASN A 43 -132.01 -64.99 -61.44
C ASN A 43 -131.43 -63.65 -61.97
N LYS A 44 -131.27 -62.63 -61.11
CA LYS A 44 -130.68 -61.31 -61.45
C LYS A 44 -129.31 -61.07 -60.82
N GLU A 45 -129.00 -61.79 -59.75
CA GLU A 45 -127.69 -61.73 -59.06
C GLU A 45 -126.47 -61.87 -60.00
N PRO A 46 -126.47 -62.71 -61.08
CA PRO A 46 -125.34 -62.79 -62.01
C PRO A 46 -125.08 -61.49 -62.80
N GLU A 47 -126.12 -60.73 -63.12
CA GLU A 47 -126.00 -59.42 -63.77
C GLU A 47 -125.45 -58.39 -62.76
N HIS A 48 -126.00 -58.37 -61.53
CA HIS A 48 -125.53 -57.49 -60.45
C HIS A 48 -124.05 -57.69 -60.11
N LEU A 49 -123.60 -58.94 -59.99
CA LEU A 49 -122.18 -59.29 -59.77
C LEU A 49 -121.27 -58.84 -60.92
N THR A 50 -121.78 -58.85 -62.15
CA THR A 50 -121.04 -58.40 -63.34
C THR A 50 -120.88 -56.89 -63.34
N ASP A 51 -121.94 -56.14 -63.01
CA ASP A 51 -121.92 -54.69 -62.91
C ASP A 51 -121.07 -54.19 -61.71
N ASP A 52 -121.17 -54.82 -60.54
CA ASP A 52 -120.31 -54.50 -59.39
C ASP A 52 -118.83 -54.73 -59.71
N LYS A 53 -118.49 -55.84 -60.37
CA LYS A 53 -117.10 -56.11 -60.79
C LYS A 53 -116.59 -55.05 -61.77
N ASN A 54 -117.42 -54.62 -62.72
CA ASN A 54 -117.06 -53.56 -63.66
C ASN A 54 -116.92 -52.20 -62.95
N SER A 55 -117.80 -51.92 -61.98
CA SER A 55 -117.73 -50.73 -61.11
C SER A 55 -116.43 -50.68 -60.31
N VAL A 56 -116.03 -51.77 -59.64
CA VAL A 56 -114.78 -51.85 -58.87
C VAL A 56 -113.55 -51.73 -59.78
N LEU A 57 -113.56 -52.31 -60.98
CA LEU A 57 -112.48 -52.14 -61.96
C LEU A 57 -112.36 -50.68 -62.45
N LEU A 58 -113.48 -50.04 -62.76
CA LEU A 58 -113.52 -48.62 -63.14
C LEU A 58 -113.04 -47.72 -61.99
N GLN A 59 -113.53 -47.93 -60.76
CA GLN A 59 -113.07 -47.21 -59.56
C GLN A 59 -111.57 -47.41 -59.31
N THR A 60 -111.03 -48.62 -59.54
CA THR A 60 -109.60 -48.89 -59.35
C THR A 60 -108.74 -48.20 -60.42
N GLN A 61 -109.19 -48.20 -61.69
CA GLN A 61 -108.53 -47.46 -62.77
C GLN A 61 -108.64 -45.95 -62.56
N GLU A 62 -109.79 -45.43 -62.11
CA GLU A 62 -110.01 -44.02 -61.80
C GLU A 62 -109.18 -43.60 -60.58
N LEU A 63 -109.05 -44.42 -59.55
CA LEU A 63 -108.18 -44.15 -58.39
C LEU A 63 -106.71 -44.10 -58.80
N ALA A 64 -106.26 -45.03 -59.65
CA ALA A 64 -104.91 -45.03 -60.21
C ALA A 64 -104.67 -43.81 -61.14
N PHE A 65 -105.63 -43.45 -61.99
CA PHE A 65 -105.51 -42.35 -62.95
C PHE A 65 -105.70 -40.95 -62.32
N SER A 66 -106.46 -40.84 -61.23
CA SER A 66 -106.52 -39.61 -60.44
C SER A 66 -105.25 -39.41 -59.60
N ASN A 67 -104.66 -40.48 -59.08
CA ASN A 67 -103.51 -40.41 -58.16
C ASN A 67 -102.13 -40.74 -58.78
N TYR A 68 -102.01 -40.97 -60.10
CA TYR A 68 -100.72 -41.28 -60.73
C TYR A 68 -99.65 -40.20 -60.45
N LYS A 69 -100.06 -38.92 -60.37
CA LYS A 69 -99.20 -37.78 -59.99
C LYS A 69 -98.67 -37.89 -58.57
N THR A 70 -99.44 -38.48 -57.65
CA THR A 70 -99.02 -38.76 -56.28
C THR A 70 -97.96 -39.85 -56.28
N PHE A 71 -98.18 -40.97 -56.97
CA PHE A 71 -97.19 -42.05 -57.08
C PHE A 71 -95.87 -41.60 -57.73
N ILE A 72 -95.93 -40.81 -58.81
CA ILE A 72 -94.74 -40.22 -59.43
C ILE A 72 -94.02 -39.30 -58.43
N ARG A 73 -94.73 -38.38 -57.77
CA ARG A 73 -94.13 -37.49 -56.76
C ARG A 73 -93.50 -38.25 -55.59
N THR A 74 -94.10 -39.34 -55.13
CA THR A 74 -93.52 -40.20 -54.08
C THR A 74 -92.23 -40.85 -54.55
N ALA A 75 -92.17 -41.35 -55.79
CA ALA A 75 -90.94 -41.92 -56.36
C ALA A 75 -89.84 -40.86 -56.59
N GLU A 76 -90.21 -39.68 -57.11
CA GLU A 76 -89.30 -38.54 -57.29
C GLU A 76 -88.75 -38.05 -55.96
N SER A 77 -89.61 -37.87 -54.95
CA SER A 77 -89.21 -37.45 -53.61
C SER A 77 -88.35 -38.51 -52.91
N SER A 78 -88.65 -39.80 -53.07
CA SER A 78 -87.79 -40.87 -52.57
C SER A 78 -86.40 -40.87 -53.20
N ARG A 79 -86.31 -40.58 -54.51
CA ARG A 79 -85.03 -40.48 -55.22
C ARG A 79 -84.23 -39.24 -54.80
N GLU A 80 -84.90 -38.12 -54.60
CA GLU A 80 -84.28 -36.88 -54.12
C GLU A 80 -83.81 -37.00 -52.66
N ILE A 81 -84.60 -37.63 -51.80
CA ILE A 81 -84.19 -37.98 -50.42
C ILE A 81 -82.94 -38.85 -50.44
N PHE A 82 -82.87 -39.87 -51.31
CA PHE A 82 -81.68 -40.72 -51.44
C PHE A 82 -80.45 -39.94 -51.94
N ARG A 83 -80.62 -38.99 -52.88
CA ARG A 83 -79.54 -38.07 -53.30
C ARG A 83 -79.05 -37.22 -52.13
N GLN A 84 -79.97 -36.62 -51.36
CA GLN A 84 -79.64 -35.78 -50.20
C GLN A 84 -78.97 -36.57 -49.07
N PHE A 85 -79.34 -37.85 -48.85
CA PHE A 85 -78.63 -38.73 -47.92
C PHE A 85 -77.19 -38.99 -48.35
N ASN A 86 -76.95 -39.37 -49.61
CA ASN A 86 -75.59 -39.59 -50.11
C ASN A 86 -74.75 -38.29 -50.07
N GLU A 87 -75.35 -37.14 -50.37
CA GLU A 87 -74.67 -35.84 -50.21
C GLU A 87 -74.38 -35.53 -48.74
N THR A 88 -75.27 -35.88 -47.80
CA THR A 88 -75.03 -35.73 -46.35
C THR A 88 -73.90 -36.64 -45.87
N GLU A 89 -73.85 -37.89 -46.34
CA GLU A 89 -72.80 -38.87 -46.04
C GLU A 89 -71.42 -38.37 -46.52
N ASN A 90 -71.32 -37.90 -47.77
CA ASN A 90 -70.08 -37.34 -48.32
C ASN A 90 -69.59 -36.08 -47.56
N HIS A 91 -70.51 -35.24 -47.06
CA HIS A 91 -70.16 -34.10 -46.20
C HIS A 91 -69.73 -34.55 -44.79
N LEU A 92 -70.35 -35.59 -44.24
CA LEU A 92 -70.01 -36.15 -42.92
C LEU A 92 -68.62 -36.79 -42.94
N ASP A 93 -68.29 -37.58 -43.96
CA ASP A 93 -66.95 -38.15 -44.13
C ASP A 93 -65.88 -37.06 -44.29
N ASN A 94 -66.18 -36.00 -45.06
CA ASN A 94 -65.29 -34.84 -45.17
C ASN A 94 -65.06 -34.14 -43.83
N LEU A 95 -66.08 -34.06 -42.97
CA LEU A 95 -65.97 -33.50 -41.62
C LEU A 95 -65.15 -34.41 -40.71
N ILE A 96 -65.41 -35.72 -40.72
CA ILE A 96 -64.68 -36.72 -39.94
C ILE A 96 -63.19 -36.76 -40.32
N GLN A 97 -62.85 -36.61 -41.60
CA GLN A 97 -61.45 -36.53 -42.05
C GLN A 97 -60.74 -35.24 -41.64
N LYS A 98 -61.44 -34.10 -41.63
CA LYS A 98 -60.83 -32.78 -41.36
C LYS A 98 -60.79 -32.41 -39.87
N LEU A 99 -61.69 -32.96 -39.05
CA LEU A 99 -61.75 -32.67 -37.62
C LEU A 99 -60.46 -33.02 -36.84
N PRO A 100 -59.75 -34.14 -37.09
CA PRO A 100 -58.47 -34.44 -36.46
C PRO A 100 -57.36 -33.44 -36.81
N ASP A 101 -57.29 -32.96 -38.05
CA ASP A 101 -56.27 -32.00 -38.48
C ASP A 101 -56.57 -30.58 -37.98
N PHE A 102 -57.85 -30.21 -37.87
CA PHE A 102 -58.27 -29.04 -37.11
C PHE A 102 -57.88 -29.15 -35.64
N ALA A 103 -58.14 -30.29 -34.99
CA ALA A 103 -57.77 -30.51 -33.58
C ALA A 103 -56.25 -30.45 -33.35
N LYS A 104 -55.42 -31.04 -34.23
CA LYS A 104 -53.95 -30.89 -34.21
C LYS A 104 -53.55 -29.41 -34.37
N SER A 105 -54.17 -28.70 -35.30
CA SER A 105 -53.88 -27.28 -35.55
C SER A 105 -54.23 -26.41 -34.34
N CYS A 106 -55.36 -26.68 -33.68
CA CYS A 106 -55.75 -26.06 -32.42
C CYS A 106 -54.77 -26.38 -31.29
N GLN A 107 -54.31 -27.64 -31.17
CA GLN A 107 -53.32 -28.02 -30.15
C GLN A 107 -51.99 -27.26 -30.36
N SER A 108 -51.45 -27.27 -31.57
CA SER A 108 -50.23 -26.51 -31.92
C SER A 108 -50.41 -25.01 -31.70
N PHE A 109 -51.57 -24.45 -32.03
CA PHE A 109 -51.90 -23.05 -31.74
C PHE A 109 -51.97 -22.78 -30.24
N CYS A 110 -52.57 -23.67 -29.44
CA CYS A 110 -52.62 -23.54 -27.98
C CYS A 110 -51.23 -23.62 -27.36
N ASP A 111 -50.35 -24.50 -27.84
CA ASP A 111 -49.00 -24.64 -27.29
C ASP A 111 -48.08 -23.47 -27.70
N ALA A 112 -48.15 -23.01 -28.95
CA ALA A 112 -47.50 -21.77 -29.37
C ALA A 112 -48.06 -20.54 -28.61
N SER A 113 -49.37 -20.50 -28.36
CA SER A 113 -49.99 -19.42 -27.59
C SER A 113 -49.59 -19.44 -26.11
N LYS A 114 -49.34 -20.62 -25.51
CA LYS A 114 -48.77 -20.73 -24.17
C LYS A 114 -47.37 -20.11 -24.13
N ASP A 115 -46.51 -20.48 -25.08
CA ASP A 115 -45.14 -19.96 -25.15
C ASP A 115 -45.11 -18.43 -25.35
N ILE A 116 -45.89 -17.92 -26.31
CA ILE A 116 -46.04 -16.48 -26.57
C ILE A 116 -46.58 -15.76 -25.32
N ASN A 117 -47.52 -16.38 -24.58
CA ASN A 117 -48.06 -15.80 -23.35
C ASN A 117 -47.06 -15.87 -22.19
N THR A 118 -46.20 -16.89 -22.10
CA THR A 118 -45.10 -16.91 -21.13
C THR A 118 -44.03 -15.87 -21.45
N HIS A 119 -43.64 -15.73 -22.72
CA HIS A 119 -42.74 -14.65 -23.16
C HIS A 119 -43.35 -13.26 -22.90
N ARG A 120 -44.64 -13.05 -23.21
CA ARG A 120 -45.35 -11.80 -22.92
C ARG A 120 -45.46 -11.51 -21.42
N ARG A 121 -45.69 -12.54 -20.58
CA ARG A 121 -45.72 -12.43 -19.12
C ARG A 121 -44.34 -12.08 -18.54
N LEU A 122 -43.28 -12.72 -19.05
CA LEU A 122 -41.90 -12.41 -18.66
C LEU A 122 -41.52 -10.99 -19.07
N ASN A 123 -41.72 -10.61 -20.34
CA ASN A 123 -41.43 -9.26 -20.83
C ASN A 123 -42.26 -8.19 -20.09
N GLY A 124 -43.52 -8.49 -19.76
CA GLY A 124 -44.37 -7.62 -18.94
C GLY A 124 -43.87 -7.46 -17.50
N LEU A 125 -43.37 -8.54 -16.88
CA LEU A 125 -42.75 -8.50 -15.56
C LEU A 125 -41.43 -7.70 -15.58
N THR A 126 -40.56 -7.97 -16.56
CA THR A 126 -39.30 -7.25 -16.78
C THR A 126 -39.54 -5.76 -17.02
N LEU A 127 -40.56 -5.38 -17.80
CA LEU A 127 -40.95 -3.99 -18.02
C LEU A 127 -41.49 -3.33 -16.74
N THR A 128 -42.30 -4.05 -15.96
CA THR A 128 -42.85 -3.56 -14.69
C THR A 128 -41.77 -3.36 -13.63
N ARG A 129 -40.69 -4.17 -13.67
CA ARG A 129 -39.56 -4.14 -12.73
C ARG A 129 -38.30 -3.52 -13.34
N ASN A 130 -38.43 -2.80 -14.47
CA ASN A 130 -37.26 -2.34 -15.24
C ASN A 130 -36.40 -1.34 -14.45
N ALA A 131 -37.01 -0.44 -13.67
CA ALA A 131 -36.29 0.51 -12.82
C ALA A 131 -35.47 -0.22 -11.73
N GLU A 132 -36.08 -1.14 -10.98
CA GLU A 132 -35.40 -1.92 -9.93
C GLU A 132 -34.25 -2.79 -10.49
N LEU A 133 -34.38 -3.26 -11.74
CA LEU A 133 -33.29 -3.97 -12.44
C LEU A 133 -32.19 -3.01 -12.92
N LEU A 134 -32.55 -1.78 -13.31
CA LEU A 134 -31.59 -0.75 -13.73
C LEU A 134 -30.77 -0.25 -12.55
N GLU A 135 -31.38 -0.02 -11.38
CA GLU A 135 -30.68 0.34 -10.14
C GLU A 135 -29.56 -0.65 -9.79
N ILE A 136 -29.80 -1.96 -9.97
CA ILE A 136 -28.81 -3.02 -9.77
C ILE A 136 -27.69 -2.98 -10.83
N LEU A 137 -28.04 -2.68 -12.09
CA LEU A 137 -27.08 -2.58 -13.20
C LEU A 137 -26.23 -1.30 -13.15
N GLU A 138 -26.72 -0.22 -12.52
CA GLU A 138 -26.02 1.05 -12.36
C GLU A 138 -25.05 1.07 -11.16
N MET A 139 -25.12 0.10 -10.25
CA MET A 139 -24.24 0.04 -9.07
C MET A 139 -22.72 0.16 -9.36
N PRO A 140 -22.13 -0.43 -10.42
CA PRO A 140 -20.71 -0.21 -10.73
C PRO A 140 -20.39 1.25 -11.11
N GLN A 141 -21.31 1.93 -11.82
CA GLN A 141 -21.15 3.33 -12.20
C GLN A 141 -21.35 4.28 -11.01
N LEU A 142 -22.26 3.91 -10.10
CA LEU A 142 -22.47 4.62 -8.83
C LEU A 142 -21.24 4.44 -7.91
N MET A 143 -20.65 3.24 -7.86
CA MET A 143 -19.38 2.99 -7.16
C MET A 143 -18.25 3.88 -7.70
N GLU A 144 -18.02 3.88 -9.02
CA GLU A 144 -17.03 4.78 -9.63
C GLU A 144 -17.29 6.26 -9.30
N SER A 145 -18.56 6.68 -9.26
CA SER A 145 -18.95 8.06 -8.97
C SER A 145 -18.66 8.44 -7.51
N CYS A 146 -19.02 7.59 -6.54
CA CYS A 146 -18.73 7.80 -5.12
C CYS A 146 -17.22 7.78 -4.82
N LEU A 147 -16.47 6.87 -5.44
CA LEU A 147 -15.01 6.82 -5.30
C LEU A 147 -14.34 8.08 -5.89
N ARG A 148 -14.91 8.65 -6.96
CA ARG A 148 -14.44 9.89 -7.60
C ARG A 148 -14.83 11.15 -6.83
N SER A 149 -15.97 11.16 -6.14
CA SER A 149 -16.42 12.28 -5.30
C SER A 149 -15.81 12.30 -3.89
N ASN A 150 -15.06 11.25 -3.50
CA ASN A 150 -14.54 11.01 -2.14
C ASN A 150 -15.63 10.64 -1.11
N GLN A 151 -16.75 10.08 -1.58
CA GLN A 151 -17.87 9.59 -0.77
C GLN A 151 -17.66 8.13 -0.37
N TYR A 152 -16.72 7.92 0.56
CA TYR A 152 -16.22 6.60 0.91
C TYR A 152 -17.15 5.79 1.83
N ASN A 153 -18.03 6.44 2.59
CA ASN A 153 -19.02 5.73 3.41
C ASN A 153 -20.11 5.13 2.51
N GLU A 154 -20.60 5.93 1.57
CA GLU A 154 -21.59 5.53 0.58
C GLU A 154 -21.05 4.43 -0.34
N ALA A 155 -19.76 4.51 -0.70
CA ALA A 155 -19.07 3.44 -1.41
C ALA A 155 -18.88 2.17 -0.56
N LEU A 156 -18.58 2.29 0.75
CA LEU A 156 -18.52 1.14 1.67
C LEU A 156 -19.88 0.43 1.74
N ASP A 157 -20.97 1.17 1.99
CA ASP A 157 -22.34 0.63 2.07
C ASP A 157 -22.72 -0.10 0.77
N LEU A 158 -22.37 0.48 -0.39
CA LEU A 158 -22.57 -0.13 -1.70
C LEU A 158 -21.78 -1.42 -1.89
N SER A 159 -20.52 -1.48 -1.42
CA SER A 159 -19.71 -2.71 -1.44
C SER A 159 -20.30 -3.80 -0.55
N GLN A 160 -20.81 -3.44 0.64
CA GLN A 160 -21.47 -4.38 1.54
C GLN A 160 -22.78 -4.90 0.94
N TYR A 161 -23.57 -4.03 0.30
CA TYR A 161 -24.79 -4.41 -0.40
C TYR A 161 -24.49 -5.36 -1.58
N ALA A 162 -23.47 -5.06 -2.39
CA ALA A 162 -23.02 -5.93 -3.48
C ALA A 162 -22.59 -7.32 -2.97
N ARG A 163 -21.78 -7.38 -1.90
CA ARG A 163 -21.39 -8.65 -1.24
C ARG A 163 -22.61 -9.43 -0.75
N GLN A 164 -23.59 -8.77 -0.13
CA GLN A 164 -24.84 -9.40 0.30
C GLN A 164 -25.72 -9.89 -0.87
N LEU A 165 -25.71 -9.18 -2.01
CA LEU A 165 -26.45 -9.57 -3.21
C LEU A 165 -25.80 -10.81 -3.86
N GLY A 166 -24.48 -10.82 -4.00
CA GLY A 166 -23.71 -11.98 -4.46
C GLY A 166 -23.90 -13.22 -3.57
N ALA A 167 -23.91 -13.04 -2.24
CA ALA A 167 -24.16 -14.13 -1.30
C ALA A 167 -25.58 -14.74 -1.38
N LYS A 168 -26.57 -13.99 -1.90
CA LYS A 168 -27.97 -14.43 -2.05
C LYS A 168 -28.28 -14.97 -3.45
N HIS A 169 -27.61 -14.45 -4.49
CA HIS A 169 -27.96 -14.66 -5.90
C HIS A 169 -26.75 -14.95 -6.82
N GLY A 170 -25.66 -15.48 -6.27
CA GLY A 170 -24.41 -15.79 -6.99
C GLY A 170 -24.55 -16.78 -8.15
N ASP A 171 -25.65 -17.55 -8.21
CA ASP A 171 -26.00 -18.41 -9.36
C ASP A 171 -26.30 -17.61 -10.65
N ILE A 172 -26.53 -16.29 -10.55
CA ILE A 172 -26.85 -15.42 -11.68
C ILE A 172 -25.55 -14.75 -12.20
N PRO A 173 -25.07 -15.07 -13.42
CA PRO A 173 -23.77 -14.58 -13.90
C PRO A 173 -23.65 -13.06 -13.97
N ILE A 174 -24.75 -12.35 -14.24
CA ILE A 174 -24.78 -10.88 -14.29
C ILE A 174 -24.50 -10.29 -12.90
N ILE A 175 -25.09 -10.85 -11.84
CA ILE A 175 -24.84 -10.40 -10.46
C ILE A 175 -23.40 -10.72 -10.05
N ALA A 176 -22.87 -11.89 -10.44
CA ALA A 176 -21.47 -12.22 -10.21
C ALA A 176 -20.50 -11.23 -10.91
N SER A 177 -20.82 -10.78 -12.14
CA SER A 177 -20.05 -9.74 -12.84
C SER A 177 -20.09 -8.40 -12.10
N ILE A 178 -21.29 -7.92 -11.75
CA ILE A 178 -21.49 -6.66 -11.02
C ILE A 178 -20.71 -6.63 -9.71
N VAL A 179 -20.74 -7.72 -8.93
CA VAL A 179 -19.97 -7.82 -7.68
C VAL A 179 -18.47 -7.80 -7.95
N ALA A 180 -17.98 -8.53 -8.96
CA ALA A 180 -16.57 -8.51 -9.33
C ALA A 180 -16.09 -7.13 -9.82
N GLU A 181 -16.90 -6.43 -10.61
CA GLU A 181 -16.63 -5.06 -11.07
C GLU A 181 -16.55 -4.06 -9.90
N ILE A 182 -17.45 -4.17 -8.92
CA ILE A 182 -17.46 -3.34 -7.71
C ILE A 182 -16.22 -3.60 -6.84
N GLU A 183 -15.83 -4.86 -6.62
CA GLU A 183 -14.60 -5.21 -5.87
C GLU A 183 -13.32 -4.79 -6.62
N ASN A 184 -13.31 -4.85 -7.95
CA ASN A 184 -12.19 -4.37 -8.77
C ASN A 184 -12.02 -2.84 -8.65
N SER A 185 -13.11 -2.07 -8.72
CA SER A 185 -13.09 -0.61 -8.50
C SER A 185 -12.67 -0.24 -7.07
N TRP A 186 -13.14 -1.00 -6.07
CA TRP A 186 -12.77 -0.83 -4.66
C TRP A 186 -11.26 -1.07 -4.42
N SER A 187 -10.76 -2.24 -4.85
CA SER A 187 -9.34 -2.60 -4.70
C SER A 187 -8.40 -1.71 -5.53
N GLY A 188 -8.88 -1.20 -6.68
CA GLY A 188 -8.23 -0.13 -7.43
C GLY A 188 -8.06 1.16 -6.63
N MET A 189 -9.12 1.64 -5.97
CA MET A 189 -9.05 2.85 -5.13
C MET A 189 -8.17 2.63 -3.88
N VAL A 190 -8.27 1.49 -3.19
CA VAL A 190 -7.35 1.16 -2.07
C VAL A 190 -5.89 1.20 -2.55
N SER A 191 -5.61 0.66 -3.73
CA SER A 191 -4.27 0.71 -4.34
C SER A 191 -3.82 2.14 -4.68
N GLN A 192 -4.73 3.01 -5.14
CA GLN A 192 -4.46 4.44 -5.40
C GLN A 192 -4.18 5.23 -4.11
N VAL A 193 -4.92 4.96 -3.02
CA VAL A 193 -4.70 5.60 -1.71
C VAL A 193 -3.37 5.15 -1.10
N VAL A 194 -3.05 3.85 -1.14
CA VAL A 194 -1.74 3.32 -0.71
C VAL A 194 -0.60 3.83 -1.61
N GLY A 195 -0.84 3.98 -2.92
CA GLY A 195 0.10 4.63 -3.84
C GLY A 195 0.35 6.10 -3.47
N SER A 196 -0.69 6.83 -3.07
CA SER A 196 -0.60 8.23 -2.64
C SER A 196 0.25 8.41 -1.37
N LEU A 197 0.28 7.41 -0.47
CA LEU A 197 1.16 7.42 0.71
C LEU A 197 2.67 7.32 0.38
N ARG A 198 3.05 7.06 -0.89
CA ARG A 198 4.44 7.02 -1.37
C ARG A 198 4.96 8.38 -1.89
N GLY A 199 4.23 9.47 -1.68
CA GLY A 199 4.68 10.84 -1.97
C GLY A 199 5.16 11.58 -0.72
N ASP A 200 5.88 12.69 -0.91
CA ASP A 200 6.10 13.65 0.17
C ASP A 200 4.75 14.26 0.58
N LEU A 201 4.44 14.22 1.87
CA LEU A 201 3.11 14.53 2.37
C LEU A 201 3.15 15.13 3.79
N PRO A 202 2.42 16.22 4.04
CA PRO A 202 2.30 16.80 5.37
C PRO A 202 1.34 15.97 6.24
N LEU A 203 1.56 15.97 7.55
CA LEU A 203 0.81 15.20 8.55
C LEU A 203 -0.73 15.21 8.35
N PRO A 204 -1.41 16.36 8.10
CA PRO A 204 -2.86 16.36 7.90
C PRO A 204 -3.33 15.53 6.71
N ARG A 205 -2.54 15.46 5.62
CA ARG A 205 -2.87 14.63 4.45
C ARG A 205 -2.59 13.14 4.72
N CYS A 206 -1.62 12.82 5.55
CA CYS A 206 -1.38 11.45 6.02
C CYS A 206 -2.52 10.95 6.91
N LEU A 207 -2.98 11.79 7.86
CA LEU A 207 -4.15 11.52 8.69
C LEU A 207 -5.42 11.32 7.86
N GLN A 208 -5.65 12.16 6.83
CA GLN A 208 -6.73 11.94 5.87
C GLN A 208 -6.60 10.58 5.18
N LEU A 209 -5.49 10.31 4.47
CA LEU A 209 -5.34 9.09 3.67
C LEU A 209 -5.42 7.81 4.51
N VAL A 210 -4.88 7.79 5.73
CA VAL A 210 -5.00 6.63 6.63
C VAL A 210 -6.41 6.54 7.25
N GLY A 211 -7.04 7.67 7.57
CA GLY A 211 -8.47 7.71 7.96
C GLY A 211 -9.39 7.13 6.88
N LEU A 212 -9.09 7.40 5.60
CA LEU A 212 -9.79 6.79 4.47
C LEU A 212 -9.60 5.27 4.43
N LEU A 213 -8.36 4.78 4.57
CA LEU A 213 -8.09 3.34 4.62
C LEU A 213 -8.78 2.63 5.80
N ARG A 214 -8.93 3.30 6.96
CA ARG A 214 -9.75 2.79 8.08
C ARG A 214 -11.25 2.78 7.74
N SER A 215 -11.79 3.83 7.13
CA SER A 215 -13.20 3.85 6.69
C SER A 215 -13.52 2.83 5.58
N MET A 216 -12.51 2.37 4.84
CA MET A 216 -12.64 1.33 3.83
C MET A 216 -12.61 -0.11 4.40
N ASP A 217 -12.34 -0.30 5.70
CA ASP A 217 -12.14 -1.62 6.33
C ASP A 217 -11.19 -2.54 5.52
N ALA A 218 -10.21 -1.93 4.85
CA ALA A 218 -9.41 -2.60 3.81
C ALA A 218 -8.19 -3.35 4.37
N PHE A 219 -7.83 -3.06 5.62
CA PHE A 219 -6.68 -3.62 6.35
C PHE A 219 -7.01 -3.62 7.85
N THR A 220 -6.62 -4.68 8.56
CA THR A 220 -6.59 -4.63 10.03
C THR A 220 -5.57 -3.61 10.53
N GLU A 221 -5.69 -3.12 11.76
CA GLU A 221 -4.80 -2.07 12.30
C GLU A 221 -3.29 -2.45 12.28
N PRO A 222 -2.86 -3.71 12.55
CA PRO A 222 -1.47 -4.14 12.31
C PRO A 222 -1.05 -4.11 10.84
N GLU A 223 -1.93 -4.55 9.93
CA GLU A 223 -1.65 -4.50 8.49
C GLU A 223 -1.56 -3.05 8.01
N LEU A 224 -2.40 -2.16 8.53
CA LEU A 224 -2.39 -0.73 8.21
C LEU A 224 -1.11 -0.05 8.66
N ARG A 225 -0.61 -0.36 9.87
CA ARG A 225 0.74 0.04 10.33
C ARG A 225 1.82 -0.43 9.36
N VAL A 226 1.80 -1.71 8.96
CA VAL A 226 2.75 -2.28 8.00
C VAL A 226 2.66 -1.62 6.63
N LYS A 227 1.46 -1.40 6.08
CA LYS A 227 1.24 -0.75 4.78
C LYS A 227 1.70 0.71 4.79
N PHE A 228 1.44 1.44 5.87
CA PHE A 228 1.92 2.81 6.04
C PHE A 228 3.45 2.86 6.05
N LEU A 229 4.11 2.03 6.86
CA LEU A 229 5.57 1.98 6.94
C LEU A 229 6.19 1.50 5.62
N GLN A 230 5.62 0.50 4.94
CA GLN A 230 6.05 0.05 3.61
C GLN A 230 5.96 1.17 2.56
N ALA A 231 4.87 1.96 2.55
CA ALA A 231 4.71 3.07 1.61
C ALA A 231 5.71 4.20 1.89
N ARG A 232 5.92 4.54 3.17
CA ARG A 232 6.87 5.56 3.62
C ARG A 232 8.32 5.18 3.39
N ASP A 233 8.70 3.92 3.65
CA ASP A 233 10.03 3.40 3.37
C ASP A 233 10.28 3.33 1.85
N SER A 234 9.31 2.86 1.05
CA SER A 234 9.43 2.87 -0.42
C SER A 234 9.79 4.25 -0.98
N TRP A 235 9.20 5.30 -0.41
CA TRP A 235 9.49 6.70 -0.76
C TRP A 235 10.87 7.15 -0.25
N LEU A 236 11.20 6.89 1.02
CA LEU A 236 12.50 7.22 1.62
C LEU A 236 13.66 6.54 0.88
N GLN A 237 13.54 5.24 0.59
CA GLN A 237 14.53 4.50 -0.21
C GLN A 237 14.63 5.07 -1.62
N GLY A 238 13.52 5.56 -2.21
CA GLY A 238 13.54 6.27 -3.49
C GLY A 238 14.38 7.56 -3.44
N LEU A 239 14.29 8.33 -2.35
CA LEU A 239 15.13 9.52 -2.14
C LEU A 239 16.59 9.16 -1.91
N LEU A 240 16.88 8.20 -1.03
CA LEU A 240 18.25 7.81 -0.66
C LEU A 240 19.00 7.16 -1.84
N ASN A 241 18.34 6.33 -2.65
CA ASN A 241 18.93 5.78 -3.88
C ASN A 241 19.09 6.81 -5.01
N GLY A 242 18.48 8.00 -4.88
CA GLY A 242 18.66 9.12 -5.79
C GLY A 242 19.91 9.97 -5.52
N ILE A 243 20.66 9.71 -4.44
CA ILE A 243 21.88 10.44 -4.09
C ILE A 243 23.05 9.90 -4.93
N SER A 244 23.79 10.78 -5.62
CA SER A 244 25.01 10.37 -6.35
C SER A 244 26.07 9.84 -5.39
N LYS A 245 26.70 8.72 -5.77
CA LYS A 245 27.78 8.03 -5.04
C LYS A 245 29.18 8.40 -5.57
N GLU A 246 29.29 9.43 -6.41
CA GLU A 246 30.56 9.85 -7.03
C GLU A 246 31.51 10.54 -6.04
N ASP A 247 30.98 11.21 -5.01
CA ASP A 247 31.73 11.85 -3.93
C ASP A 247 31.18 11.38 -2.56
N PRO A 248 31.94 10.58 -1.79
CA PRO A 248 31.54 10.11 -0.46
C PRO A 248 31.18 11.24 0.51
N ASN A 249 31.80 12.42 0.39
CA ASN A 249 31.51 13.56 1.26
C ASN A 249 30.07 14.05 1.02
N GLN A 250 29.72 14.30 -0.24
CA GLN A 250 28.38 14.74 -0.61
C GLN A 250 27.33 13.63 -0.44
N HIS A 251 27.67 12.38 -0.73
CA HIS A 251 26.76 11.24 -0.52
C HIS A 251 26.39 11.13 0.96
N LEU A 252 27.38 11.11 1.84
CA LEU A 252 27.17 10.96 3.28
C LEU A 252 26.48 12.18 3.91
N ILE A 253 26.88 13.41 3.58
CA ILE A 253 26.23 14.64 4.10
C ILE A 253 24.75 14.69 3.70
N LYS A 254 24.42 14.43 2.42
CA LYS A 254 23.02 14.39 1.94
C LYS A 254 22.25 13.23 2.58
N THR A 255 22.89 12.07 2.78
CA THR A 255 22.29 10.93 3.47
C THR A 255 21.93 11.27 4.92
N ILE A 256 22.83 11.94 5.67
CA ILE A 256 22.56 12.39 7.05
C ILE A 256 21.39 13.38 7.08
N GLU A 257 21.41 14.39 6.20
CA GLU A 257 20.38 15.42 6.15
C GLU A 257 19.00 14.85 5.82
N LEU A 258 18.89 14.11 4.71
CA LEU A 258 17.64 13.52 4.24
C LEU A 258 17.12 12.45 5.20
N SER A 259 17.99 11.59 5.75
CA SER A 259 17.60 10.59 6.75
C SER A 259 17.05 11.27 8.00
N ARG A 260 17.77 12.26 8.56
CA ARG A 260 17.35 12.98 9.77
C ARG A 260 16.00 13.65 9.59
N ILE A 261 15.79 14.36 8.48
CA ILE A 261 14.53 15.10 8.22
C ILE A 261 13.38 14.13 7.94
N HIS A 262 13.55 13.20 6.99
CA HIS A 262 12.44 12.37 6.53
C HIS A 262 12.10 11.24 7.50
N LEU A 263 13.07 10.63 8.20
CA LEU A 263 12.75 9.68 9.29
C LEU A 263 12.03 10.39 10.43
N PHE A 264 12.44 11.60 10.84
CA PHE A 264 11.76 12.34 11.90
C PHE A 264 10.31 12.68 11.51
N ASN A 265 10.08 13.06 10.25
CA ASN A 265 8.74 13.26 9.71
C ASN A 265 7.92 11.95 9.72
N ILE A 266 8.49 10.81 9.29
CA ILE A 266 7.79 9.51 9.29
C ILE A 266 7.44 9.08 10.72
N ILE A 267 8.35 9.24 11.69
CA ILE A 267 8.08 8.91 13.10
C ILE A 267 6.98 9.81 13.68
N THR A 268 7.05 11.12 13.42
CA THR A 268 6.03 12.09 13.87
C THR A 268 4.66 11.76 13.28
N GLN A 269 4.62 11.40 11.99
CA GLN A 269 3.39 10.96 11.33
C GLN A 269 2.87 9.64 11.92
N TYR A 270 3.73 8.64 12.08
CA TYR A 270 3.34 7.34 12.61
C TYR A 270 2.75 7.46 14.02
N ARG A 271 3.41 8.18 14.95
CA ARG A 271 2.87 8.41 16.30
C ARG A 271 1.53 9.13 16.30
N ALA A 272 1.39 10.19 15.49
CA ALA A 272 0.13 10.93 15.38
C ALA A 272 -1.02 10.13 14.73
N ILE A 273 -0.72 9.05 13.99
CA ILE A 273 -1.70 8.21 13.30
C ILE A 273 -2.11 6.98 14.14
N PHE A 274 -1.17 6.38 14.88
CA PHE A 274 -1.33 5.09 15.56
C PHE A 274 -1.28 5.16 17.11
N ASN A 275 -0.78 6.27 17.68
CA ASN A 275 -0.84 6.61 19.12
C ASN A 275 -0.43 5.46 20.09
N ASP A 276 0.73 4.85 19.83
CA ASP A 276 1.22 3.69 20.60
C ASP A 276 1.50 4.00 22.11
N ASP A 277 1.60 5.28 22.50
CA ASP A 277 1.96 5.70 23.87
C ASP A 277 0.86 5.39 24.94
N ASP A 278 -0.42 5.33 24.58
CA ASP A 278 -1.52 5.01 25.52
C ASP A 278 -1.53 3.52 25.96
N HIS A 279 -1.06 2.62 25.09
CA HIS A 279 -1.12 1.17 25.31
C HIS A 279 -0.26 0.67 26.47
N LEU A 280 0.68 1.48 26.97
CA LEU A 280 1.47 1.19 28.18
C LEU A 280 0.62 1.15 29.47
N THR A 281 -0.62 1.65 29.43
CA THR A 281 -1.51 1.74 30.60
C THR A 281 -2.60 0.67 30.67
N SER A 282 -2.93 0.02 29.54
CA SER A 282 -4.14 -0.80 29.40
C SER A 282 -3.86 -2.25 29.02
N SER A 283 -4.09 -3.14 29.99
CA SER A 283 -4.09 -4.62 29.89
C SER A 283 -2.76 -5.32 29.56
N ARG A 284 -2.52 -6.45 30.24
CA ARG A 284 -1.37 -7.34 30.02
C ARG A 284 -1.67 -8.43 28.97
N ASP A 285 -2.27 -8.05 27.85
CA ASP A 285 -2.57 -8.99 26.78
C ASP A 285 -1.35 -9.18 25.87
N ILE A 286 -0.59 -10.24 26.16
CA ILE A 286 0.78 -10.53 25.67
C ILE A 286 0.89 -10.76 24.14
N ILE A 287 -0.21 -10.70 23.40
CA ILE A 287 -0.38 -11.47 22.15
C ILE A 287 0.33 -10.84 20.94
N ILE A 288 0.27 -9.52 20.74
CA ILE A 288 1.10 -8.78 19.76
C ILE A 288 1.45 -7.42 20.35
N ASN A 289 2.75 -7.09 20.44
CA ASN A 289 3.16 -5.69 20.68
C ASN A 289 3.16 -4.95 19.34
N GLU A 290 2.07 -4.26 19.01
CA GLU A 290 1.88 -3.60 17.72
C GLU A 290 2.92 -2.49 17.45
N SER A 291 3.41 -1.81 18.51
CA SER A 291 4.47 -0.80 18.39
C SER A 291 5.84 -1.39 18.04
N ALA A 292 6.07 -2.68 18.32
CA ALA A 292 7.32 -3.36 17.97
C ALA A 292 7.57 -3.40 16.46
N ILE A 293 6.50 -3.36 15.64
CA ILE A 293 6.58 -3.24 14.17
C ILE A 293 7.33 -1.96 13.80
N PHE A 294 6.97 -0.84 14.42
CA PHE A 294 7.59 0.47 14.20
C PHE A 294 9.00 0.55 14.80
N HIS A 295 9.21 0.04 16.02
CA HIS A 295 10.54 0.04 16.64
C HIS A 295 11.56 -0.81 15.86
N HIS A 296 11.16 -1.98 15.37
CA HIS A 296 12.01 -2.82 14.52
C HIS A 296 12.29 -2.17 13.16
N TRP A 297 11.28 -1.57 12.52
CA TRP A 297 11.48 -0.78 11.30
C TRP A 297 12.48 0.37 11.53
N LEU A 298 12.38 1.08 12.64
CA LEU A 298 13.27 2.19 12.98
C LEU A 298 14.70 1.72 13.28
N GLU A 299 14.90 0.60 13.98
CA GLU A 299 16.23 0.00 14.15
C GLU A 299 16.84 -0.38 12.78
N GLU A 300 16.07 -0.99 11.89
CA GLU A 300 16.53 -1.33 10.53
C GLU A 300 16.92 -0.08 9.72
N LYS A 301 16.15 1.02 9.80
CA LYS A 301 16.53 2.28 9.13
C LYS A 301 17.83 2.87 9.71
N ILE A 302 18.01 2.82 11.02
CA ILE A 302 19.24 3.25 11.69
C ILE A 302 20.42 2.34 11.31
N PHE A 303 20.22 1.04 11.21
CA PHE A 303 21.24 0.07 10.81
C PHE A 303 21.69 0.28 9.35
N GLN A 304 20.75 0.52 8.43
CA GLN A 304 21.03 0.90 7.04
C GLN A 304 21.85 2.21 6.95
N PHE A 305 21.55 3.20 7.78
CA PHE A 305 22.38 4.41 7.91
C PHE A 305 23.79 4.11 8.46
N LEU A 306 23.93 3.30 9.51
CA LEU A 306 25.22 2.95 10.11
C LEU A 306 26.13 2.18 9.13
N ILE A 307 25.57 1.25 8.33
CA ILE A 307 26.30 0.57 7.25
C ILE A 307 26.81 1.58 6.19
N THR A 308 25.96 2.55 5.82
CA THR A 308 26.33 3.58 4.84
C THR A 308 27.45 4.48 5.38
N LEU A 309 27.35 4.88 6.65
CA LEU A 309 28.40 5.62 7.38
C LEU A 309 29.73 4.84 7.40
N GLU A 310 29.73 3.55 7.72
CA GLU A 310 30.95 2.73 7.75
C GLU A 310 31.62 2.60 6.37
N GLN A 311 30.83 2.54 5.29
CA GLN A 311 31.33 2.43 3.92
C GLN A 311 31.90 3.76 3.37
N ASP A 312 31.23 4.88 3.62
CA ASP A 312 31.61 6.18 3.04
C ASP A 312 32.67 6.94 3.85
N LEU A 313 32.68 6.79 5.19
CA LEU A 313 33.55 7.55 6.09
C LEU A 313 35.06 7.46 5.77
N PRO A 314 35.63 6.34 5.28
CA PRO A 314 37.03 6.30 4.83
C PRO A 314 37.36 7.21 3.63
N GLY A 315 36.36 7.62 2.85
CA GLY A 315 36.49 8.55 1.70
C GLY A 315 36.27 10.03 2.06
N VAL A 316 35.96 10.33 3.32
CA VAL A 316 35.66 11.69 3.80
C VAL A 316 36.93 12.51 4.04
N THR A 317 36.86 13.80 3.68
CA THR A 317 37.94 14.79 3.84
C THR A 317 37.99 15.39 5.25
N SER A 318 36.84 15.79 5.81
CA SER A 318 36.65 16.35 7.15
C SER A 318 35.76 15.44 7.98
N ILE A 319 36.40 14.57 8.78
CA ILE A 319 35.71 13.62 9.67
C ILE A 319 35.02 14.37 10.82
N ASP A 320 35.58 15.48 11.26
CA ASP A 320 35.05 16.36 12.32
C ASP A 320 33.69 16.98 11.96
N SER A 321 33.53 17.48 10.73
CA SER A 321 32.26 18.02 10.23
C SER A 321 31.17 16.94 10.19
N VAL A 322 31.51 15.77 9.64
CA VAL A 322 30.60 14.62 9.56
C VAL A 322 30.25 14.10 10.96
N LEU A 323 31.22 14.00 11.89
CA LEU A 323 30.98 13.63 13.28
C LEU A 323 30.01 14.61 13.97
N GLY A 324 30.14 15.91 13.73
CA GLY A 324 29.21 16.92 14.22
C GLY A 324 27.78 16.71 13.71
N GLN A 325 27.61 16.48 12.41
CA GLN A 325 26.29 16.23 11.80
C GLN A 325 25.66 14.91 12.27
N CYS A 326 26.43 13.82 12.31
CA CYS A 326 25.96 12.52 12.82
C CYS A 326 25.59 12.58 14.31
N THR A 327 26.38 13.31 15.13
CA THR A 327 26.06 13.53 16.55
C THR A 327 24.78 14.34 16.72
N TYR A 328 24.57 15.39 15.93
CA TYR A 328 23.33 16.16 15.94
C TYR A 328 22.11 15.31 15.50
N PHE A 329 22.26 14.46 14.49
CA PHE A 329 21.25 13.49 14.08
C PHE A 329 20.91 12.53 15.25
N GLY A 330 21.91 11.88 15.86
CA GLY A 330 21.71 11.00 17.02
C GLY A 330 21.02 11.69 18.20
N LEU A 331 21.47 12.90 18.57
CA LEU A 331 20.86 13.71 19.63
C LEU A 331 19.43 14.22 19.31
N SER A 332 19.06 14.30 18.03
CA SER A 332 17.66 14.57 17.65
C SER A 332 16.76 13.33 17.77
N PHE A 333 17.33 12.12 17.71
CA PHE A 333 16.59 10.85 17.76
C PHE A 333 16.58 10.22 19.17
N SER A 334 17.55 10.52 20.03
CA SER A 334 17.50 10.15 21.45
C SER A 334 16.29 10.75 22.18
N ARG A 335 15.87 11.98 21.81
CA ARG A 335 14.61 12.62 22.24
C ARG A 335 13.35 11.83 21.86
N VAL A 336 13.45 10.96 20.86
CA VAL A 336 12.37 10.13 20.32
C VAL A 336 12.50 8.68 20.85
N GLY A 337 13.50 8.38 21.69
CA GLY A 337 13.76 7.05 22.24
C GLY A 337 14.63 6.16 21.35
N ALA A 338 15.30 6.71 20.34
CA ALA A 338 16.12 5.97 19.36
C ALA A 338 17.57 6.49 19.35
N ASP A 339 18.29 6.31 20.46
CA ASP A 339 19.70 6.71 20.54
C ASP A 339 20.62 5.65 19.91
N PHE A 340 21.43 6.08 18.95
CA PHE A 340 22.44 5.26 18.26
C PHE A 340 23.86 5.84 18.35
N THR A 341 24.06 6.88 19.17
CA THR A 341 25.35 7.59 19.31
C THR A 341 26.51 6.69 19.75
N ALA A 342 26.23 5.64 20.54
CA ALA A 342 27.21 4.63 20.94
C ALA A 342 27.73 3.82 19.73
N ARG A 343 26.85 3.12 18.99
CA ARG A 343 27.22 2.34 17.79
C ARG A 343 27.91 3.21 16.72
N MET A 344 27.46 4.45 16.59
CA MET A 344 28.08 5.45 15.72
C MET A 344 29.54 5.76 16.13
N SER A 345 29.80 5.91 17.43
CA SER A 345 31.12 6.24 17.95
C SER A 345 32.17 5.17 17.64
N ASP A 346 31.79 3.89 17.69
CA ASP A 346 32.68 2.76 17.36
C ASP A 346 33.17 2.83 15.89
N ILE A 347 32.28 3.23 14.96
CA ILE A 347 32.60 3.40 13.53
C ILE A 347 33.63 4.54 13.35
N PHE A 348 33.42 5.69 14.03
CA PHE A 348 34.38 6.80 14.00
C PHE A 348 35.72 6.41 14.62
N ILE A 349 35.74 5.70 15.74
CA ILE A 349 36.97 5.19 16.39
C ILE A 349 37.74 4.26 15.44
N SER A 350 37.04 3.35 14.73
CA SER A 350 37.65 2.48 13.73
C SER A 350 38.24 3.27 12.56
N ALA A 351 37.45 4.16 11.94
CA ALA A 351 37.87 4.93 10.77
C ALA A 351 39.03 5.89 11.07
N ILE A 352 38.96 6.64 12.16
CA ILE A 352 40.02 7.57 12.59
C ILE A 352 41.30 6.79 12.92
N GLY A 353 41.17 5.65 13.63
CA GLY A 353 42.29 4.78 13.94
C GLY A 353 43.02 4.25 12.70
N ASN A 354 42.26 3.77 11.72
CA ASN A 354 42.81 3.18 10.50
C ASN A 354 43.37 4.25 9.54
N ARG A 355 42.78 5.44 9.49
CA ARG A 355 43.30 6.60 8.75
C ARG A 355 44.64 7.05 9.32
N TYR A 356 44.75 7.20 10.64
CA TYR A 356 46.00 7.56 11.30
C TYR A 356 47.08 6.47 11.15
N GLU A 357 46.73 5.19 11.30
CA GLU A 357 47.66 4.06 11.07
C GLU A 357 48.22 4.04 9.64
N THR A 358 47.37 4.38 8.66
CA THR A 358 47.78 4.50 7.25
C THR A 358 48.68 5.72 7.02
N ALA A 359 48.36 6.86 7.65
CA ALA A 359 49.16 8.08 7.56
C ALA A 359 50.57 7.90 8.15
N VAL A 360 50.68 7.40 9.39
CA VAL A 360 51.97 7.14 10.04
C VAL A 360 52.80 6.16 9.23
N ARG A 361 52.25 4.99 8.84
CA ARG A 361 53.00 4.00 8.04
C ARG A 361 53.41 4.50 6.65
N ARG A 362 52.63 5.39 6.02
CA ARG A 362 53.05 6.06 4.78
C ARG A 362 54.27 6.94 5.03
N THR A 363 54.28 7.70 6.13
CA THR A 363 55.40 8.57 6.53
C THR A 363 56.64 7.76 6.91
N THR A 364 56.52 6.64 7.65
CA THR A 364 57.65 5.73 7.93
C THR A 364 58.26 5.18 6.63
N ARG A 365 57.44 4.66 5.72
CA ARG A 365 57.90 4.11 4.43
C ARG A 365 58.49 5.17 3.49
N LYS A 366 58.04 6.42 3.61
CA LYS A 366 58.65 7.55 2.90
C LYS A 366 60.06 7.79 3.44
N PHE A 367 60.23 7.88 4.76
CA PHE A 367 61.55 8.03 5.37
C PHE A 367 62.52 6.89 5.00
N GLU A 368 62.04 5.64 5.02
CA GLU A 368 62.83 4.47 4.60
C GLU A 368 63.34 4.61 3.16
N LYS A 369 62.53 5.14 2.23
CA LYS A 369 62.94 5.44 0.85
C LYS A 369 63.82 6.66 0.70
N ASP A 370 63.50 7.75 1.39
CA ASP A 370 64.28 8.98 1.32
C ASP A 370 65.72 8.71 1.81
N MET A 371 65.88 7.79 2.77
CA MET A 371 67.18 7.24 3.23
C MET A 371 67.95 6.48 2.14
N GLU A 372 67.29 5.71 1.24
CA GLU A 372 67.96 5.05 0.10
C GLU A 372 68.60 6.05 -0.88
N THR A 373 68.12 7.30 -0.87
CA THR A 373 68.63 8.40 -1.69
C THR A 373 69.43 9.45 -0.92
N PHE A 374 69.56 9.29 0.40
CA PHE A 374 70.19 10.27 1.26
C PHE A 374 71.71 10.26 1.10
N THR A 375 72.32 11.45 1.12
CA THR A 375 73.78 11.62 1.13
C THR A 375 74.13 12.66 2.17
N LEU A 376 75.22 12.43 2.92
CA LEU A 376 75.72 13.37 3.92
C LEU A 376 76.43 14.55 3.23
N ILE A 377 75.63 15.49 2.73
CA ILE A 377 76.13 16.70 2.07
C ILE A 377 76.86 17.55 3.11
N ASN A 378 78.20 17.59 3.03
CA ASN A 378 79.08 18.46 3.82
C ASN A 378 78.78 19.95 3.55
N LYS A 379 77.76 20.49 4.20
CA LYS A 379 77.43 21.93 4.25
C LYS A 379 77.42 22.39 5.70
N LEU A 380 78.59 22.76 6.21
CA LEU A 380 78.70 23.58 7.43
C LEU A 380 78.16 24.99 7.18
N GLN A 381 76.84 25.13 7.08
CA GLN A 381 76.16 26.39 7.32
C GLN A 381 75.78 26.46 8.80
N ARG A 382 76.79 26.71 9.64
CA ARG A 382 76.56 27.19 11.01
C ARG A 382 75.81 28.52 10.94
N VAL A 383 74.49 28.45 11.01
CA VAL A 383 73.68 29.55 11.50
C VAL A 383 73.95 29.60 13.00
N ASP A 384 74.41 30.74 13.51
CA ASP A 384 74.54 30.97 14.97
C ASP A 384 73.16 31.12 15.60
N VAL A 385 72.41 30.01 15.65
CA VAL A 385 71.16 29.90 16.39
C VAL A 385 71.51 30.04 17.87
N LYS A 386 71.13 31.16 18.47
CA LYS A 386 71.23 31.34 19.92
C LYS A 386 70.45 30.21 20.59
N ALA A 387 71.08 29.52 21.54
CA ALA A 387 70.43 28.52 22.37
C ALA A 387 69.45 29.20 23.34
N GLU A 388 68.27 29.59 22.85
CA GLU A 388 67.17 30.02 23.71
C GLU A 388 66.60 28.82 24.47
N THR A 389 66.44 29.00 25.78
CA THR A 389 66.22 27.93 26.74
C THR A 389 64.86 27.27 26.59
N SER A 390 64.86 25.95 26.35
CA SER A 390 63.85 24.98 26.82
C SER A 390 62.39 25.47 26.92
N GLY A 391 61.89 26.11 25.86
CA GLY A 391 60.50 26.57 25.75
C GLY A 391 59.67 25.60 24.92
N ARG A 392 58.40 25.38 25.30
CA ARG A 392 57.43 24.61 24.49
C ARG A 392 57.11 25.40 23.21
N SER A 393 57.71 25.01 22.09
CA SER A 393 57.44 25.56 20.78
C SER A 393 56.39 24.72 20.05
N GLU A 394 55.36 25.36 19.48
CA GLU A 394 54.45 24.70 18.53
C GLU A 394 55.15 24.41 17.19
N ASN A 395 56.15 25.21 16.82
CA ASN A 395 56.92 25.06 15.58
C ASN A 395 57.87 23.85 15.65
N PRO A 396 58.07 23.11 14.54
CA PRO A 396 59.02 22.01 14.47
C PRO A 396 60.47 22.48 14.72
N PRO A 397 61.35 21.63 15.30
CA PRO A 397 62.74 22.00 15.56
C PRO A 397 63.52 22.33 14.27
N GLU A 398 64.03 23.57 14.18
CA GLU A 398 64.76 24.08 13.01
C GLU A 398 66.02 23.25 12.68
N GLN A 399 66.60 22.61 13.69
CA GLN A 399 67.76 21.71 13.58
C GLN A 399 67.48 20.48 12.71
N LEU A 400 66.21 20.11 12.48
CA LEU A 400 65.86 19.02 11.57
C LEU A 400 66.00 19.42 10.09
N VAL A 401 66.01 20.72 9.76
CA VAL A 401 66.10 21.22 8.37
C VAL A 401 67.46 20.90 7.73
N GLU A 402 68.51 20.72 8.53
CA GLU A 402 69.82 20.23 8.08
C GLU A 402 69.74 18.77 7.55
N PHE A 403 68.75 18.00 8.00
CA PHE A 403 68.58 16.58 7.69
C PHE A 403 67.21 16.31 7.04
N PHE A 404 67.08 16.63 5.74
CA PHE A 404 65.84 16.54 4.97
C PHE A 404 64.94 15.31 5.26
N PRO A 405 65.44 14.05 5.35
CA PRO A 405 64.58 12.91 5.67
C PRO A 405 63.85 13.04 7.01
N LEU A 406 64.52 13.52 8.07
CA LEU A 406 63.90 13.71 9.39
C LEU A 406 62.95 14.91 9.41
N ALA A 407 63.26 16.00 8.69
CA ALA A 407 62.33 17.11 8.52
C ALA A 407 61.04 16.66 7.83
N GLU A 408 61.15 15.89 6.75
CA GLU A 408 60.00 15.43 5.97
C GLU A 408 59.17 14.36 6.72
N TYR A 409 59.83 13.48 7.48
CA TYR A 409 59.15 12.58 8.42
C TYR A 409 58.42 13.36 9.53
N CYS A 410 59.04 14.39 10.09
CA CYS A 410 58.42 15.28 11.09
C CYS A 410 57.17 15.98 10.51
N ASN A 411 57.29 16.57 9.31
CA ASN A 411 56.17 17.18 8.59
C ASN A 411 55.02 16.19 8.35
N GLY A 412 55.34 14.94 7.97
CA GLY A 412 54.34 13.88 7.79
C GLY A 412 53.63 13.47 9.10
N LEU A 413 54.33 13.47 10.24
CA LEU A 413 53.71 13.27 11.55
C LEU A 413 52.84 14.48 11.95
N ILE A 414 53.33 15.71 11.77
CA ILE A 414 52.57 16.95 12.04
C ILE A 414 51.29 16.98 11.21
N SER A 415 51.32 16.55 9.94
CA SER A 415 50.13 16.43 9.11
C SER A 415 49.11 15.44 9.70
N ALA A 416 49.55 14.24 10.09
CA ALA A 416 48.69 13.24 10.74
C ALA A 416 48.14 13.72 12.10
N PHE A 417 48.91 14.50 12.86
CA PHE A 417 48.48 15.12 14.11
C PHE A 417 47.45 16.24 13.89
N ASN A 418 47.61 17.07 12.86
CA ASN A 418 46.64 18.11 12.50
C ASN A 418 45.29 17.51 12.08
N GLU A 419 45.28 16.36 11.39
CA GLU A 419 44.04 15.64 11.05
C GLU A 419 43.28 15.14 12.29
N LEU A 420 43.97 14.80 13.39
CA LEU A 420 43.33 14.38 14.64
C LEU A 420 42.84 15.56 15.50
N ARG A 421 43.38 16.77 15.32
CA ARG A 421 43.25 17.91 16.26
C ARG A 421 41.81 18.27 16.65
N LEU A 422 40.83 18.05 15.77
CA LEU A 422 39.42 18.36 16.00
C LEU A 422 38.57 17.16 16.45
N CYS A 423 39.07 15.93 16.34
CA CYS A 423 38.28 14.71 16.53
C CYS A 423 39.07 13.53 17.15
N ALA A 424 40.01 13.81 18.05
CA ALA A 424 40.88 12.81 18.67
C ALA A 424 40.15 11.93 19.72
N PRO A 425 39.91 10.62 19.48
CA PRO A 425 39.19 9.77 20.42
C PRO A 425 40.13 9.25 21.52
N VAL A 426 39.78 9.49 22.80
CA VAL A 426 40.58 9.04 23.96
C VAL A 426 40.81 7.52 23.98
N ALA A 427 39.88 6.74 23.41
CA ALA A 427 40.01 5.29 23.26
C ALA A 427 41.18 4.82 22.37
N LEU A 428 41.76 5.70 21.54
CA LEU A 428 42.87 5.38 20.63
C LEU A 428 44.25 5.77 21.17
N VAL A 429 44.32 6.47 22.30
CA VAL A 429 45.57 7.02 22.89
C VAL A 429 46.68 6.00 22.99
N ASP A 430 46.36 4.80 23.50
CA ASP A 430 47.31 3.70 23.70
C ASP A 430 47.84 3.17 22.36
N ARG A 431 46.93 2.77 21.46
CA ARG A 431 47.24 2.32 20.08
C ARG A 431 48.07 3.36 19.32
N PHE A 432 47.79 4.65 19.47
CA PHE A 432 48.55 5.73 18.84
C PHE A 432 49.94 5.92 19.44
N THR A 433 50.08 5.83 20.77
CA THR A 433 51.39 5.93 21.44
C THR A 433 52.29 4.77 21.01
N HIS A 434 51.77 3.54 21.01
CA HIS A 434 52.50 2.36 20.53
C HIS A 434 52.87 2.44 19.03
N LEU A 435 51.94 2.83 18.16
CA LEU A 435 52.19 2.99 16.73
C LEU A 435 53.29 4.04 16.43
N LEU A 436 53.30 5.16 17.16
CA LEU A 436 54.35 6.18 17.04
C LEU A 436 55.70 5.66 17.52
N GLN A 437 55.73 4.91 18.63
CA GLN A 437 56.94 4.28 19.14
C GLN A 437 57.52 3.27 18.15
N ASP A 438 56.69 2.41 17.55
CA ASP A 438 57.10 1.46 16.51
C ASP A 438 57.63 2.17 15.25
N SER A 439 56.98 3.26 14.83
CA SER A 439 57.43 4.08 13.69
C SER A 439 58.77 4.74 13.96
N LEU A 440 58.95 5.36 15.13
CA LEU A 440 60.21 5.99 15.54
C LEU A 440 61.33 4.95 15.74
N GLN A 441 61.03 3.76 16.26
CA GLN A 441 62.02 2.69 16.35
C GLN A 441 62.38 2.13 14.96
N SER A 442 61.47 2.18 13.99
CA SER A 442 61.73 1.80 12.59
C SER A 442 62.62 2.83 11.88
N VAL A 443 62.36 4.12 12.09
CA VAL A 443 63.25 5.25 11.71
C VAL A 443 64.67 5.05 12.27
N ALA A 444 64.80 4.75 13.58
CA ALA A 444 66.09 4.49 14.22
C ALA A 444 66.82 3.27 13.66
N LYS A 445 66.09 2.19 13.29
CA LYS A 445 66.65 1.02 12.60
C LYS A 445 67.13 1.37 11.18
N ALA A 446 66.38 2.16 10.43
CA ALA A 446 66.75 2.59 9.08
C ALA A 446 68.04 3.45 9.09
N MET A 447 68.14 4.41 10.02
CA MET A 447 69.36 5.20 10.25
C MET A 447 70.57 4.30 10.59
N LEU A 448 70.38 3.27 11.42
CA LEU A 448 71.43 2.30 11.75
C LEU A 448 71.84 1.43 10.54
N ILE A 449 70.90 1.06 9.67
CA ILE A 449 71.17 0.29 8.45
C ILE A 449 72.02 1.12 7.48
N PHE A 450 71.60 2.36 7.21
CA PHE A 450 72.35 3.32 6.40
C PHE A 450 73.76 3.55 6.96
N TYR A 451 73.90 3.78 8.26
CA TYR A 451 75.21 3.89 8.91
C TYR A 451 76.09 2.66 8.64
N LYS A 452 75.57 1.44 8.84
CA LYS A 452 76.33 0.20 8.64
C LYS A 452 76.73 -0.05 7.18
N GLN A 453 75.99 0.49 6.22
CA GLN A 453 76.31 0.39 4.80
C GLN A 453 77.46 1.35 4.43
N GLU A 454 77.43 2.59 4.90
CA GLU A 454 78.39 3.63 4.48
C GLU A 454 79.55 3.89 5.48
N GLN A 455 79.56 3.27 6.67
CA GLN A 455 80.59 3.47 7.73
C GLN A 455 82.04 3.39 7.21
N GLN A 456 82.30 2.54 6.20
CA GLN A 456 83.62 2.33 5.60
C GLN A 456 84.03 3.43 4.60
N ALA A 457 83.06 4.14 4.01
CA ALA A 457 83.29 5.22 3.04
C ALA A 457 83.44 6.60 3.71
N PHE A 458 82.80 6.81 4.87
CA PHE A 458 82.78 8.13 5.53
C PHE A 458 84.15 8.71 5.89
N THR A 459 84.33 9.98 5.52
CA THR A 459 85.33 10.89 6.10
C THR A 459 85.03 11.17 7.57
N VAL A 460 85.96 11.82 8.28
CA VAL A 460 85.77 12.24 9.67
C VAL A 460 84.57 13.19 9.80
N ALA A 461 84.43 14.15 8.89
CA ALA A 461 83.33 15.10 8.90
C ALA A 461 81.96 14.42 8.69
N GLU A 462 81.84 13.44 7.80
CA GLU A 462 80.57 12.69 7.61
C GLU A 462 80.22 11.83 8.84
N ARG A 463 81.21 11.34 9.59
CA ARG A 463 80.96 10.67 10.88
C ARG A 463 80.47 11.65 11.94
N ASP A 464 80.99 12.87 11.98
CA ASP A 464 80.50 13.91 12.89
C ASP A 464 79.05 14.32 12.55
N HIS A 465 78.74 14.57 11.26
CA HIS A 465 77.37 14.86 10.83
C HIS A 465 76.40 13.69 11.11
N MET A 466 76.87 12.44 11.02
CA MET A 466 76.07 11.26 11.42
C MET A 466 75.76 11.22 12.92
N ILE A 467 76.70 11.65 13.77
CA ILE A 467 76.45 11.78 15.22
C ILE A 467 75.40 12.87 15.45
N THR A 468 75.54 14.04 14.81
CA THR A 468 74.53 15.12 14.86
C THR A 468 73.17 14.67 14.32
N PHE A 469 73.13 13.83 13.28
CA PHE A 469 71.90 13.24 12.74
C PHE A 469 71.21 12.33 13.78
N ALA A 470 71.97 11.47 14.47
CA ALA A 470 71.44 10.64 15.56
C ALA A 470 71.00 11.47 16.78
N GLU A 471 71.77 12.49 17.17
CA GLU A 471 71.39 13.44 18.23
C GLU A 471 70.10 14.19 17.87
N SER A 472 69.91 14.61 16.61
CA SER A 472 68.70 15.31 16.17
C SER A 472 67.42 14.45 16.32
N LEU A 473 67.53 13.13 16.18
CA LEU A 473 66.45 12.20 16.50
C LEU A 473 66.21 12.14 18.03
N SER A 474 67.27 11.91 18.80
CA SER A 474 67.23 11.71 20.26
C SER A 474 66.70 12.93 21.02
N ASP A 475 67.24 14.11 20.70
CA ASP A 475 67.16 15.30 21.54
C ASP A 475 66.18 16.35 21.00
N HIS A 476 65.74 16.22 19.74
CA HIS A 476 64.82 17.17 19.11
C HIS A 476 63.55 16.49 18.61
N LEU A 477 63.63 15.42 17.80
CA LEU A 477 62.42 14.80 17.25
C LEU A 477 61.59 14.05 18.31
N ILE A 478 62.19 13.14 19.11
CA ILE A 478 61.43 12.37 20.10
C ILE A 478 60.76 13.29 21.15
N PRO A 479 61.44 14.30 21.73
CA PRO A 479 60.80 15.26 22.64
C PRO A 479 59.70 16.10 21.99
N TYR A 480 59.84 16.48 20.71
CA TYR A 480 58.80 17.21 19.98
C TYR A 480 57.57 16.34 19.71
N VAL A 481 57.74 15.10 19.25
CA VAL A 481 56.61 14.15 19.07
C VAL A 481 55.91 13.86 20.41
N GLN A 482 56.67 13.73 21.51
CA GLN A 482 56.10 13.60 22.86
C GLN A 482 55.27 14.83 23.28
N TYR A 483 55.69 16.04 22.88
CA TYR A 483 54.92 17.27 23.08
C TYR A 483 53.65 17.28 22.22
N CYS A 484 53.71 16.87 20.95
CA CYS A 484 52.53 16.74 20.08
C CYS A 484 51.48 15.75 20.64
N ILE A 485 51.91 14.59 21.17
CA ILE A 485 51.02 13.64 21.84
C ILE A 485 50.30 14.32 23.02
N HIS A 486 51.04 15.00 23.90
CA HIS A 486 50.47 15.71 25.05
C HIS A 486 49.60 16.93 24.69
N ALA A 487 49.80 17.52 23.51
CA ALA A 487 48.99 18.63 23.03
C ALA A 487 47.62 18.18 22.49
N ILE A 488 47.54 16.99 21.89
CA ILE A 488 46.27 16.37 21.44
C ILE A 488 45.60 15.61 22.58
N PHE A 489 46.37 14.96 23.44
CA PHE A 489 45.92 14.14 24.55
C PHE A 489 46.53 14.62 25.88
N PRO A 490 45.96 15.66 26.52
CA PRO A 490 46.45 16.14 27.81
C PRO A 490 46.40 15.03 28.87
N PRO A 491 47.53 14.66 29.52
CA PRO A 491 47.56 13.54 30.46
C PRO A 491 46.58 13.65 31.63
N SER A 492 46.24 14.87 32.06
CA SER A 492 45.22 15.15 33.08
C SER A 492 43.79 14.79 32.63
N GLN A 493 43.46 15.03 31.35
CA GLN A 493 42.16 14.65 30.79
C GLN A 493 42.08 13.14 30.59
N CYS A 494 43.13 12.53 30.02
CA CYS A 494 43.20 11.08 29.84
C CYS A 494 43.14 10.33 31.17
N ALA A 495 43.86 10.79 32.20
CA ALA A 495 43.80 10.26 33.56
C ALA A 495 42.39 10.35 34.16
N SER A 496 41.69 11.48 33.96
CA SER A 496 40.30 11.69 34.39
C SER A 496 39.34 10.70 33.71
N HIS A 497 39.39 10.58 32.38
CA HIS A 497 38.52 9.67 31.62
C HIS A 497 38.77 8.19 31.92
N LEU A 498 40.01 7.81 32.29
CA LEU A 498 40.37 6.45 32.68
C LEU A 498 40.20 6.18 34.19
N GLY A 499 39.90 7.19 35.01
CA GLY A 499 39.77 7.06 36.46
C GLY A 499 41.09 6.75 37.21
N ILE A 500 42.24 7.10 36.63
CA ILE A 500 43.58 6.79 37.18
C ILE A 500 44.38 8.05 37.52
N THR A 501 45.54 7.90 38.16
CA THR A 501 46.47 9.02 38.40
C THR A 501 47.46 9.19 37.25
N VAL A 502 47.95 10.42 37.01
CA VAL A 502 48.95 10.70 35.96
C VAL A 502 50.25 9.90 36.17
N ASN A 503 50.66 9.67 37.43
CA ASN A 503 51.82 8.84 37.75
C ASN A 503 51.63 7.36 37.34
N GLN A 504 50.40 6.86 37.39
CA GLN A 504 50.07 5.50 36.96
C GLN A 504 49.93 5.43 35.43
N LEU A 505 49.35 6.46 34.81
CA LEU A 505 49.30 6.63 33.36
C LEU A 505 50.73 6.66 32.75
N GLN A 506 51.68 7.33 33.41
CA GLN A 506 53.10 7.31 33.06
C GLN A 506 53.77 5.95 33.29
N LYS A 507 53.37 5.20 34.32
CA LYS A 507 53.93 3.87 34.63
C LYS A 507 53.55 2.81 33.60
N GLU A 508 52.33 2.89 33.05
CA GLU A 508 51.85 1.97 31.99
C GLU A 508 52.17 2.49 30.57
N SER A 509 53.02 3.52 30.42
CA SER A 509 53.45 4.14 29.14
C SER A 509 52.34 4.72 28.22
N ILE A 510 51.10 4.79 28.68
CA ILE A 510 49.99 5.43 27.94
C ILE A 510 50.32 6.92 27.77
N THR A 511 50.21 7.50 26.56
CA THR A 511 50.72 8.84 26.17
C THR A 511 52.24 9.06 26.23
N TYR A 512 53.04 8.17 26.82
CA TYR A 512 54.48 8.37 27.03
C TYR A 512 55.33 7.43 26.18
N LEU A 513 56.16 8.00 25.29
CA LEU A 513 57.13 7.27 24.49
C LEU A 513 58.32 6.82 25.36
N ASP A 514 58.67 5.53 25.34
CA ASP A 514 59.92 5.07 25.93
C ASP A 514 61.11 5.42 25.02
N HIS A 515 61.69 6.59 25.29
CA HIS A 515 62.91 7.12 24.69
C HIS A 515 64.04 6.08 24.62
N LYS A 516 64.17 5.18 25.61
CA LYS A 516 65.22 4.14 25.62
C LYS A 516 64.94 3.03 24.61
N SER A 517 63.70 2.57 24.49
CA SER A 517 63.31 1.57 23.48
C SER A 517 63.50 2.09 22.04
N ILE A 518 63.29 3.39 21.82
CA ILE A 518 63.43 4.05 20.52
C ILE A 518 64.89 4.28 20.17
N THR A 519 65.71 4.75 21.12
CA THR A 519 67.13 5.06 20.89
C THR A 519 68.05 3.84 20.95
N GLN A 520 67.59 2.69 21.47
CA GLN A 520 68.37 1.45 21.57
C GLN A 520 69.15 1.05 20.28
N PRO A 521 68.61 1.18 19.05
CA PRO A 521 69.36 0.87 17.82
C PRO A 521 70.53 1.83 17.57
N LEU A 522 70.40 3.10 17.98
CA LEU A 522 71.39 4.18 17.77
C LEU A 522 72.30 4.42 18.98
N ALA A 523 72.14 3.66 20.06
CA ALA A 523 73.01 3.69 21.24
C ALA A 523 74.53 3.57 20.96
N PRO A 524 75.02 2.94 19.86
CA PRO A 524 76.45 2.99 19.49
C PRO A 524 76.94 4.31 18.87
N LEU A 525 76.02 5.22 18.50
CA LEU A 525 76.30 6.49 17.82
C LEU A 525 76.04 7.71 18.69
N LEU A 526 75.07 7.61 19.62
CA LEU A 526 74.77 8.67 20.58
C LEU A 526 75.90 8.78 21.63
N PRO A 527 76.39 9.98 21.96
CA PRO A 527 77.36 10.15 23.03
C PRO A 527 76.74 9.74 24.37
N VAL A 528 77.50 9.00 25.19
CA VAL A 528 77.03 8.52 26.50
C VAL A 528 76.95 9.69 27.49
N ARG A 529 75.86 10.45 27.42
CA ARG A 529 75.54 11.46 28.43
C ARG A 529 75.18 10.75 29.73
N LEU A 530 76.03 10.93 30.73
CA LEU A 530 75.78 10.49 32.10
C LEU A 530 74.43 11.05 32.58
N ILE A 531 73.64 10.21 33.24
CA ILE A 531 72.29 10.58 33.69
C ILE A 531 72.39 11.56 34.86
N SER A 532 72.43 12.86 34.55
CA SER A 532 72.11 13.92 35.52
C SER A 532 70.66 13.74 35.97
N LYS A 533 70.43 13.70 37.29
CA LYS A 533 69.10 13.52 37.89
C LYS A 533 68.27 14.82 37.90
N ASP A 534 68.21 15.51 36.77
CA ASP A 534 67.45 16.76 36.62
C ASP A 534 66.45 16.64 35.46
N SER A 535 65.41 15.85 35.71
CA SER A 535 64.17 15.83 34.93
C SER A 535 62.97 15.62 35.87
N ILE A 536 63.04 16.29 37.02
CA ILE A 536 61.86 16.54 37.85
C ILE A 536 61.01 17.53 37.07
N LEU A 537 59.84 17.08 36.59
CA LEU A 537 58.80 17.99 36.08
C LEU A 537 58.51 19.03 37.18
N PRO A 538 58.59 20.34 36.89
CA PRO A 538 58.30 21.36 37.90
C PRO A 538 56.87 21.16 38.38
N GLN A 539 56.70 21.15 39.72
CA GLN A 539 55.39 21.03 40.33
C GLN A 539 54.50 22.17 39.85
N ALA A 540 53.24 21.85 39.54
CA ALA A 540 52.24 22.86 39.21
C ALA A 540 51.88 23.66 40.49
N THR A 541 52.66 24.70 40.79
CA THR A 541 52.30 25.71 41.77
C THR A 541 51.06 26.43 41.29
N ALA A 542 49.97 26.36 42.06
CA ALA A 542 48.77 27.13 41.76
C ALA A 542 49.07 28.63 41.89
N THR A 543 48.73 29.41 40.87
CA THR A 543 48.86 30.86 40.87
C THR A 543 47.50 31.50 41.13
N GLU A 544 47.17 31.76 42.39
CA GLU A 544 46.15 32.76 42.69
C GLU A 544 46.69 34.17 42.38
N PRO A 545 45.86 35.09 41.85
CA PRO A 545 46.32 36.41 41.42
C PRO A 545 46.47 37.36 42.61
N LEU A 546 47.67 37.89 42.82
CA LEU A 546 47.90 39.05 43.69
C LEU A 546 47.73 40.35 42.88
N LEU A 547 46.99 41.30 43.45
CA LEU A 547 46.72 42.59 42.83
C LEU A 547 47.97 43.47 42.79
N ASP A 548 48.07 44.27 41.72
CA ASP A 548 49.04 45.35 41.60
C ASP A 548 48.68 46.50 42.57
N THR A 549 49.65 47.02 43.32
CA THR A 549 49.43 48.05 44.34
C THR A 549 49.91 49.41 43.89
N SER A 550 49.05 50.43 43.94
CA SER A 550 49.49 51.81 43.82
C SER A 550 48.60 52.82 44.55
N GLN A 551 49.29 53.78 45.20
CA GLN A 551 48.80 55.07 45.71
C GLN A 551 47.97 55.12 47.02
N LYS A 552 48.75 55.27 48.11
CA LYS A 552 48.77 56.46 49.01
C LYS A 552 47.59 56.80 49.95
N GLU A 553 47.98 56.82 51.24
CA GLU A 553 47.83 57.95 52.20
C GLU A 553 46.55 58.16 53.05
N LEU A 554 46.79 57.99 54.37
CA LEU A 554 46.33 58.81 55.51
C LEU A 554 44.87 58.74 56.05
N ILE A 555 44.81 58.20 57.29
CA ILE A 555 44.17 58.80 58.50
C ILE A 555 42.68 58.51 58.83
N SER A 556 42.52 57.73 59.91
CA SER A 556 41.55 57.86 61.03
C SER A 556 40.09 57.41 60.91
N SER A 557 39.67 56.63 61.93
CA SER A 557 38.34 56.61 62.60
C SER A 557 37.09 56.16 61.81
N LYS A 558 36.07 55.52 62.39
CA LYS A 558 35.83 54.90 63.72
C LYS A 558 34.59 53.97 63.64
N ASP A 559 34.29 53.27 64.75
CA ASP A 559 32.96 53.01 65.35
C ASP A 559 31.70 53.51 64.56
N HIS A 560 30.57 52.80 64.42
CA HIS A 560 30.14 51.42 64.73
C HIS A 560 28.69 51.23 64.17
N ASN A 561 28.12 50.02 64.25
CA ASN A 561 26.67 49.69 64.26
C ASN A 561 25.70 50.28 63.18
N VAL A 562 24.99 49.38 62.48
CA VAL A 562 23.59 49.62 62.05
C VAL A 562 22.77 48.35 62.30
N LEU A 563 21.60 48.50 62.96
CA LEU A 563 20.47 47.58 62.85
C LEU A 563 19.36 48.26 62.01
N GLU A 564 18.40 47.46 61.54
CA GLU A 564 17.17 47.86 60.85
C GLU A 564 16.30 48.91 61.61
N PRO A 565 15.18 49.44 61.06
CA PRO A 565 14.63 49.36 59.69
C PRO A 565 14.22 50.75 59.10
N ALA A 566 13.70 50.80 57.86
CA ALA A 566 12.47 51.55 57.45
C ALA A 566 12.25 51.59 55.91
N GLU A 567 11.02 51.86 55.48
CA GLU A 567 10.56 51.87 54.08
C GLU A 567 10.56 53.27 53.42
N ASN A 568 10.76 53.36 52.09
CA ASN A 568 9.66 53.78 51.18
C ASN A 568 9.98 53.77 49.66
N VAL A 569 9.09 53.11 48.90
CA VAL A 569 8.51 53.49 47.59
C VAL A 569 9.41 54.05 46.46
N SER A 570 9.49 53.30 45.35
CA SER A 570 8.94 53.71 44.03
C SER A 570 8.88 52.57 42.98
N ARG A 571 7.72 52.51 42.30
CA ARG A 571 7.39 52.14 40.88
C ARG A 571 8.53 51.61 39.98
N GLU A 572 8.36 50.65 39.07
CA GLU A 572 7.16 50.06 38.41
C GLU A 572 7.55 48.74 37.68
N PRO A 573 6.66 47.75 37.49
CA PRO A 573 6.87 46.64 36.54
C PRO A 573 5.83 46.57 35.40
N ILE A 574 6.24 46.06 34.23
CA ILE A 574 5.37 45.83 33.05
C ILE A 574 4.72 44.44 33.14
N ASN A 575 3.43 44.35 32.78
CA ASN A 575 2.59 43.17 33.03
C ASN A 575 2.65 42.07 31.96
N THR A 576 2.54 40.83 32.45
CA THR A 576 2.14 39.63 31.70
C THR A 576 0.72 39.77 31.13
N ILE A 577 0.44 39.11 30.00
CA ILE A 577 -0.93 38.99 29.45
C ILE A 577 -1.44 37.56 29.63
N THR A 578 -2.59 37.43 30.30
CA THR A 578 -3.45 36.24 30.34
C THR A 578 -4.90 36.70 30.18
N MET A 579 -5.68 35.99 29.36
CA MET A 579 -7.10 36.30 29.11
C MET A 579 -8.03 35.37 29.89
N ASN A 580 -9.18 35.90 30.32
CA ASN A 580 -10.49 35.24 30.28
C ASN A 580 -11.60 36.22 30.73
N GLU A 581 -12.76 36.17 30.06
CA GLU A 581 -14.14 36.34 30.63
C GLU A 581 -14.51 37.70 31.32
N THR A 582 -15.75 38.24 31.31
CA THR A 582 -17.05 37.82 30.74
C THR A 582 -18.03 39.01 30.57
N ASP A 583 -18.81 39.00 29.47
CA ASP A 583 -20.28 39.23 29.37
C ASP A 583 -20.97 40.61 29.61
N LYS A 584 -22.11 40.80 28.90
CA LYS A 584 -23.23 41.80 29.04
C LYS A 584 -22.96 43.29 28.73
N ASP A 585 -23.89 44.08 28.16
CA ASP A 585 -25.30 43.92 27.65
C ASP A 585 -25.58 45.10 26.66
N LEU A 586 -26.74 45.44 26.03
CA LEU A 586 -28.16 45.05 26.09
C LEU A 586 -28.89 45.53 24.79
N ALA A 587 -29.86 44.76 24.24
CA ALA A 587 -30.99 45.19 23.35
C ALA A 587 -30.71 45.89 21.98
N SER A 588 -31.63 45.98 21.00
CA SER A 588 -32.78 45.13 20.58
C SER A 588 -33.38 45.66 19.26
N ASN A 589 -33.77 44.80 18.30
CA ASN A 589 -34.98 44.98 17.47
C ASN A 589 -35.33 43.76 16.60
N VAL A 590 -36.55 43.75 16.03
CA VAL A 590 -37.21 42.61 15.38
C VAL A 590 -37.86 43.05 14.06
N GLU A 591 -37.78 42.24 13.00
CA GLU A 591 -38.91 42.02 12.08
C GLU A 591 -38.76 40.77 11.18
N VAL A 592 -39.82 40.43 10.43
CA VAL A 592 -40.11 39.07 9.90
C VAL A 592 -40.26 39.07 8.36
N PRO A 593 -39.74 38.07 7.64
CA PRO A 593 -39.90 37.98 6.18
C PRO A 593 -41.34 37.58 5.77
N LYS A 594 -41.82 38.12 4.64
CA LYS A 594 -43.07 37.70 3.97
C LYS A 594 -42.79 37.09 2.60
N GLN A 595 -43.70 36.20 2.17
CA GLN A 595 -43.68 35.53 0.87
C GLN A 595 -44.51 36.28 -0.20
N ARG A 596 -44.43 35.78 -1.44
CA ARG A 596 -45.37 35.98 -2.58
C ARG A 596 -45.23 37.31 -3.34
N ASP A 597 -45.51 37.40 -4.66
CA ASP A 597 -46.04 36.37 -5.58
C ASP A 597 -45.69 36.59 -7.08
N THR A 598 -45.98 35.56 -7.89
CA THR A 598 -46.25 35.55 -9.35
C THR A 598 -45.17 35.89 -10.39
N GLY A 599 -45.25 35.18 -11.54
CA GLY A 599 -44.49 35.44 -12.76
C GLY A 599 -44.42 34.24 -13.73
N LEU A 600 -45.49 33.92 -14.45
CA LEU A 600 -45.46 32.97 -15.58
C LEU A 600 -45.03 33.70 -16.86
N GLU A 601 -44.27 33.03 -17.72
CA GLU A 601 -44.64 32.93 -19.15
C GLU A 601 -44.00 31.70 -19.83
N CYS A 602 -44.60 31.25 -20.94
CA CYS A 602 -44.13 30.12 -21.74
C CYS A 602 -43.99 30.54 -23.22
N LYS A 603 -42.94 30.02 -23.89
CA LYS A 603 -42.83 29.76 -25.34
C LYS A 603 -41.77 28.67 -25.50
N GLU A 604 -42.12 27.47 -25.96
CA GLU A 604 -42.36 27.10 -27.37
C GLU A 604 -41.06 26.95 -28.18
N ALA A 605 -40.93 25.81 -28.84
CA ALA A 605 -39.78 25.42 -29.64
C ALA A 605 -40.15 25.38 -31.13
N VAL A 606 -39.19 25.70 -32.01
CA VAL A 606 -39.29 25.50 -33.46
C VAL A 606 -37.99 24.88 -33.96
N THR A 607 -38.10 23.83 -34.77
CA THR A 607 -36.96 23.08 -35.34
C THR A 607 -37.12 22.90 -36.85
N THR A 608 -36.32 23.63 -37.62
CA THR A 608 -36.00 23.48 -39.06
C THR A 608 -34.79 24.39 -39.35
N GLU A 609 -33.93 24.20 -40.35
CA GLU A 609 -33.84 23.23 -41.45
C GLU A 609 -32.36 23.14 -41.90
N SER A 610 -31.88 21.97 -42.37
CA SER A 610 -30.54 21.84 -43.01
C SER A 610 -30.42 20.54 -43.84
N ASN A 611 -30.93 20.59 -45.07
CA ASN A 611 -30.50 19.79 -46.22
C ASN A 611 -28.99 20.02 -46.51
N ASP A 612 -28.21 19.22 -47.25
CA ASP A 612 -28.37 18.07 -48.19
C ASP A 612 -26.93 17.54 -48.53
N PRO A 613 -26.67 16.59 -49.47
CA PRO A 613 -27.23 15.25 -49.73
C PRO A 613 -26.10 14.19 -49.98
N ILE A 614 -26.37 13.13 -50.78
CA ILE A 614 -25.44 12.12 -51.39
C ILE A 614 -24.96 11.00 -50.44
N ASP A 615 -25.08 9.70 -50.76
CA ASP A 615 -25.66 8.96 -51.91
C ASP A 615 -26.47 7.75 -51.39
#